data_AF-A0A015K6C9-F1
#
_entry.id   AF-A0A015K6C9-F1
#
_cell.length_a   1.000
_cell.length_b   1.000
_cell.length_c   1.000
_cell.angle_alpha   90.00
_cell.angle_beta   90.00
_cell.angle_gamma   90.00
#
_symmetry.space_group_name_H-M   'P 1'
#
loop_
_entity.id
_entity.type
_entity.pdbx_description
1 polymer ?
#
loop_
_entity_poly.entity_id
_entity_poly.type
_entity_poly.pdbx_seq_one_letter_code
_entity_poly.pdbx_strand_id
1 'polypeptide(L)'
;MVKLNCLLLGQSFDDAFVVKIADSNEIRHYSTDIDDLNISELKFLIWNNKRDTIEINDPDNMTLWKVNITEEEESKLKNVEANNIEDILNGEKLKPTRMFRRYFPKGIKTEDAENIHVIVQVPATGKRSIRSISPFVETRDSKKEKLDEEFSNICELVQHLRTSKDKAITAIDIDVDDIKVVSSGSKNTPSNIIRHPEDKLLAVIEKPAMYVRESYEDLRYRLIELASRGPKNTKHKFLVTGTSGVGKSCFLIYFLILHLCEQDVPIIFQSHKNKEVFYCFENLNLSSGSYKDFSTHWNSSETWYLADGIISPELVSAKTVIALSPRGVAKDKFQEIDKDIVKKFNMSPWTLGELSFCREHVFPEVPQDIMQELYYKAGGVPRYVFRRVEISLHYGSDPKIDVERQMIIYEAFERVQQALLLVEDFSGLLNCFTENAYFIQYSSRLVHRWADSSYIGFHLQWASRYIQDEIEKNLDKQSWKSLLEKIQTMKEYPAARGLMFEMFVIHLFRSCNEQFQMRELLEDPKPTSTPGHKKFSLNKPVTANIRTAAELASKNDNNINLPDTTNFGAADLFLGMLTVYDWMVRTAV
;
A
#
# COMPACT_ATOMS: atom_id res chain seq x y z
N MET A 1 -12.49 -19.58 -34.28
CA MET A 1 -11.27 -18.75 -34.11
C MET A 1 -11.29 -17.50 -35.01
N VAL A 2 -11.19 -16.30 -34.42
CA VAL A 2 -11.10 -15.00 -35.09
C VAL A 2 -9.66 -14.47 -35.01
N LYS A 3 -9.17 -13.81 -36.06
CA LYS A 3 -7.86 -13.13 -36.07
C LYS A 3 -8.09 -11.63 -36.15
N LEU A 4 -7.47 -10.86 -35.27
CA LEU A 4 -7.50 -9.40 -35.28
C LEU A 4 -6.11 -8.86 -35.51
N ASN A 5 -5.91 -8.13 -36.61
CA ASN A 5 -4.72 -7.31 -36.79
C ASN A 5 -4.86 -6.05 -35.94
N CYS A 6 -3.96 -5.91 -34.98
CA CYS A 6 -3.92 -4.83 -34.01
C CYS A 6 -2.69 -3.94 -34.28
N LEU A 7 -2.82 -2.65 -34.04
CA LEU A 7 -1.72 -1.70 -34.18
C LEU A 7 -1.69 -0.77 -32.96
N LEU A 8 -0.50 -0.52 -32.39
CA LEU A 8 -0.36 0.49 -31.34
C LEU A 8 -0.44 1.89 -31.95
N LEU A 9 -1.18 2.79 -31.29
CA LEU A 9 -1.33 4.16 -31.76
C LEU A 9 0.05 4.83 -31.91
N GLY A 10 0.33 5.35 -33.11
CA GLY A 10 1.60 6.02 -33.44
C GLY A 10 2.66 5.13 -34.09
N GLN A 11 2.37 3.85 -34.36
CA GLN A 11 3.25 2.95 -35.10
C GLN A 11 2.87 2.83 -36.59
N SER A 12 3.78 2.33 -37.43
CA SER A 12 3.54 2.08 -38.86
C SER A 12 2.88 0.74 -39.11
N PHE A 13 2.34 0.51 -40.32
CA PHE A 13 1.69 -0.77 -40.66
C PHE A 13 2.61 -1.98 -40.46
N ASP A 14 3.92 -1.83 -40.71
CA ASP A 14 4.94 -2.86 -40.50
C ASP A 14 5.01 -3.38 -39.05
N ASP A 15 4.56 -2.58 -38.07
CA ASP A 15 4.57 -2.95 -36.64
C ASP A 15 3.26 -3.62 -36.19
N ALA A 16 2.30 -3.82 -37.10
CA ALA A 16 1.03 -4.46 -36.79
C ALA A 16 1.25 -5.91 -36.32
N PHE A 17 0.42 -6.35 -35.38
CA PHE A 17 0.52 -7.68 -34.79
C PHE A 17 -0.85 -8.37 -34.72
N VAL A 18 -0.84 -9.69 -34.82
CA VAL A 18 -2.07 -10.48 -34.90
C VAL A 18 -2.42 -11.10 -33.56
N VAL A 19 -3.61 -10.78 -33.06
CA VAL A 19 -4.19 -11.41 -31.87
C VAL A 19 -5.19 -12.47 -32.32
N LYS A 20 -4.97 -13.70 -31.86
CA LYS A 20 -5.84 -14.85 -32.16
C LYS A 20 -6.83 -15.04 -31.02
N ILE A 21 -8.12 -15.03 -31.34
CA ILE A 21 -9.22 -15.29 -30.41
C ILE A 21 -9.80 -16.66 -30.76
N ALA A 22 -9.57 -17.65 -29.91
CA ALA A 22 -10.11 -19.00 -30.06
C ALA A 22 -11.61 -19.01 -29.70
N ASP A 23 -12.29 -20.12 -29.97
CA ASP A 23 -13.69 -20.27 -29.56
C ASP A 23 -13.80 -20.37 -28.03
N SER A 24 -12.75 -20.87 -27.38
CA SER A 24 -12.56 -20.84 -25.93
C SER A 24 -11.19 -20.25 -25.61
N ASN A 25 -11.15 -19.20 -24.78
CA ASN A 25 -9.95 -18.43 -24.49
C ASN A 25 -9.58 -18.52 -23.01
N GLU A 26 -8.32 -18.82 -22.71
CA GLU A 26 -7.84 -18.79 -21.34
C GLU A 26 -7.54 -17.35 -20.92
N ILE A 27 -8.37 -16.83 -20.02
CA ILE A 27 -8.31 -15.45 -19.56
C ILE A 27 -8.21 -15.49 -18.04
N ARG A 28 -7.04 -15.11 -17.51
CA ARG A 28 -6.78 -15.10 -16.05
C ARG A 28 -7.15 -16.45 -15.39
N HIS A 29 -6.83 -17.56 -16.08
CA HIS A 29 -7.07 -18.96 -15.65
C HIS A 29 -8.51 -19.45 -15.70
N TYR A 30 -9.43 -18.66 -16.29
CA TYR A 30 -10.78 -19.11 -16.64
C TYR A 30 -10.88 -19.34 -18.14
N SER A 31 -11.68 -20.33 -18.51
CA SER A 31 -12.00 -20.61 -19.91
C SER A 31 -13.24 -19.82 -20.28
N THR A 32 -13.09 -18.75 -21.07
CA THR A 32 -14.19 -17.90 -21.52
C THR A 32 -14.50 -18.19 -22.99
N ASP A 33 -15.76 -18.53 -23.29
CA ASP A 33 -16.23 -18.70 -24.66
C ASP A 33 -16.21 -17.34 -25.40
N ILE A 34 -15.89 -17.35 -26.69
CA ILE A 34 -15.86 -16.14 -27.53
C ILE A 34 -17.20 -15.38 -27.55
N ASP A 35 -18.32 -16.07 -27.35
CA ASP A 35 -19.65 -15.47 -27.30
C ASP A 35 -19.91 -14.74 -25.98
N ASP A 36 -19.24 -15.17 -24.90
CA ASP A 36 -19.30 -14.58 -23.56
C ASP A 36 -18.17 -13.55 -23.30
N LEU A 37 -17.19 -13.48 -24.21
CA LEU A 37 -16.02 -12.62 -24.09
C LEU A 37 -16.38 -11.14 -24.15
N ASN A 38 -15.99 -10.37 -23.14
CA ASN A 38 -16.19 -8.92 -23.10
C ASN A 38 -14.93 -8.15 -23.54
N ILE A 39 -15.06 -6.83 -23.77
CA ILE A 39 -13.94 -6.02 -24.26
C ILE A 39 -12.81 -5.87 -23.21
N SER A 40 -13.07 -5.91 -21.90
CA SER A 40 -11.99 -5.91 -20.88
C SER A 40 -11.14 -7.19 -20.98
N GLU A 41 -11.77 -8.32 -21.24
CA GLU A 41 -11.09 -9.59 -21.49
C GLU A 41 -10.31 -9.57 -22.81
N LEU A 42 -10.84 -8.92 -23.86
CA LEU A 42 -10.09 -8.67 -25.09
C LEU A 42 -8.84 -7.82 -24.83
N LYS A 43 -8.92 -6.77 -23.98
CA LYS A 43 -7.75 -5.98 -23.59
C LYS A 43 -6.68 -6.85 -22.93
N PHE A 44 -7.08 -7.79 -22.08
CA PHE A 44 -6.16 -8.75 -21.47
C PHE A 44 -5.49 -9.64 -22.53
N LEU A 45 -6.23 -10.17 -23.50
CA LEU A 45 -5.67 -11.00 -24.56
C LEU A 45 -4.66 -10.23 -25.42
N ILE A 46 -4.97 -8.99 -25.80
CA ILE A 46 -4.07 -8.10 -26.55
C ILE A 46 -2.81 -7.79 -25.74
N TRP A 47 -2.96 -7.40 -24.47
CA TRP A 47 -1.85 -7.12 -23.57
C TRP A 47 -0.94 -8.33 -23.39
N ASN A 48 -1.52 -9.51 -23.17
CA ASN A 48 -0.76 -10.74 -22.96
C ASN A 48 0.01 -11.16 -24.21
N ASN A 49 -0.54 -10.91 -25.41
CA ASN A 49 0.10 -11.21 -26.68
C ASN A 49 1.34 -10.34 -26.97
N LYS A 50 1.36 -9.09 -26.48
CA LYS A 50 2.44 -8.11 -26.68
C LYS A 50 2.97 -7.51 -25.37
N ARG A 51 3.08 -8.36 -24.34
CA ARG A 51 3.42 -7.96 -22.96
C ARG A 51 4.74 -7.21 -22.83
N ASP A 52 5.74 -7.58 -23.63
CA ASP A 52 7.08 -6.98 -23.57
C ASP A 52 7.15 -5.60 -24.26
N THR A 53 6.17 -5.27 -25.11
CA THR A 53 6.14 -4.02 -25.89
C THR A 53 5.15 -3.02 -25.32
N ILE A 54 4.05 -3.50 -24.71
CA ILE A 54 3.02 -2.66 -24.11
C ILE A 54 3.38 -2.43 -22.63
N GLU A 55 4.14 -1.37 -22.35
CA GLU A 55 4.63 -1.00 -21.00
C GLU A 55 3.53 -0.47 -20.04
N ILE A 56 2.39 -1.14 -19.97
CA ILE A 56 1.32 -0.84 -19.02
C ILE A 56 1.19 -1.97 -18.01
N ASN A 57 0.95 -1.61 -16.74
CA ASN A 57 0.87 -2.57 -15.63
C ASN A 57 -0.51 -3.21 -15.47
N ASP A 58 -1.50 -2.67 -16.16
CA ASP A 58 -2.89 -3.12 -16.08
C ASP A 58 -3.53 -2.90 -17.46
N PRO A 59 -4.03 -3.97 -18.10
CA PRO A 59 -4.63 -3.92 -19.42
C PRO A 59 -5.87 -3.02 -19.46
N ASP A 60 -6.57 -2.79 -18.36
CA ASP A 60 -7.76 -1.93 -18.38
C ASP A 60 -7.43 -0.46 -18.67
N ASN A 61 -6.17 -0.05 -18.49
CA ASN A 61 -5.67 1.27 -18.86
C ASN A 61 -5.54 1.49 -20.37
N MET A 62 -5.60 0.43 -21.20
CA MET A 62 -5.60 0.61 -22.65
C MET A 62 -6.99 1.00 -23.14
N THR A 63 -7.06 1.85 -24.16
CA THR A 63 -8.28 2.11 -24.91
C THR A 63 -8.20 1.39 -26.25
N LEU A 64 -9.25 0.67 -26.62
CA LEU A 64 -9.33 -0.04 -27.90
C LEU A 64 -10.33 0.68 -28.80
N TRP A 65 -9.95 0.84 -30.06
CA TRP A 65 -10.80 1.41 -31.11
C TRP A 65 -10.93 0.40 -32.23
N LYS A 66 -12.17 0.09 -32.62
CA LYS A 66 -12.43 -0.71 -33.81
C LYS A 66 -12.33 0.19 -35.05
N VAL A 67 -11.57 -0.27 -36.02
CA VAL A 67 -11.32 0.43 -37.29
C VAL A 67 -11.34 -0.59 -38.44
N ASN A 68 -11.27 -0.12 -39.68
CA ASN A 68 -11.03 -0.95 -40.85
C ASN A 68 -10.13 -0.16 -41.81
N ILE A 69 -8.81 -0.34 -41.71
CA ILE A 69 -7.82 0.49 -42.43
C ILE A 69 -7.00 -0.39 -43.35
N THR A 70 -6.99 -0.08 -44.64
CA THR A 70 -6.16 -0.78 -45.63
C THR A 70 -4.72 -0.23 -45.63
N GLU A 71 -3.77 -0.98 -46.16
CA GLU A 71 -2.36 -0.52 -46.28
C GLU A 71 -2.23 0.76 -47.13
N GLU A 72 -3.06 0.91 -48.18
CA GLU A 72 -3.12 2.13 -49.00
C GLU A 72 -3.53 3.38 -48.19
N GLU A 73 -4.24 3.19 -47.08
CA GLU A 73 -4.69 4.24 -46.17
C GLU A 73 -3.67 4.54 -45.05
N GLU A 74 -2.48 3.94 -45.06
CA GLU A 74 -1.43 4.18 -44.05
C GLU A 74 -1.11 5.66 -43.88
N SER A 75 -1.17 6.45 -44.96
CA SER A 75 -0.97 7.90 -44.90
C SER A 75 -1.90 8.61 -43.92
N LYS A 76 -3.10 8.06 -43.65
CA LYS A 76 -4.04 8.59 -42.66
C LYS A 76 -3.52 8.46 -41.23
N LEU A 77 -2.72 7.44 -40.92
CA LEU A 77 -2.18 7.18 -39.57
C LEU A 77 -1.16 8.23 -39.09
N LYS A 78 -0.49 8.94 -40.00
CA LYS A 78 0.60 9.88 -39.67
C LYS A 78 0.17 11.05 -38.79
N ASN A 79 -1.11 11.43 -38.82
CA ASN A 79 -1.66 12.58 -38.07
C ASN A 79 -2.71 12.17 -37.03
N VAL A 80 -2.76 10.89 -36.66
CA VAL A 80 -3.77 10.37 -35.73
C VAL A 80 -3.28 10.50 -34.29
N GLU A 81 -4.05 11.21 -33.49
CA GLU A 81 -3.90 11.35 -32.05
C GLU A 81 -5.12 10.74 -31.34
N ALA A 82 -4.99 10.49 -30.03
CA ALA A 82 -6.03 9.88 -29.20
C ALA A 82 -7.45 10.49 -29.31
N ASN A 83 -7.55 11.77 -29.65
CA ASN A 83 -8.78 12.55 -29.71
C ASN A 83 -9.42 12.62 -31.11
N ASN A 84 -8.74 12.15 -32.17
CA ASN A 84 -9.20 12.30 -33.55
C ASN A 84 -9.37 10.96 -34.31
N ILE A 85 -9.20 9.82 -33.62
CA ILE A 85 -9.38 8.47 -34.19
C ILE A 85 -10.79 8.28 -34.77
N GLU A 86 -11.82 8.79 -34.08
CA GLU A 86 -13.20 8.69 -34.55
C GLU A 86 -13.40 9.42 -35.88
N ASP A 87 -12.88 10.64 -36.00
CA ASP A 87 -13.07 11.48 -37.19
C ASP A 87 -12.17 11.09 -38.37
N ILE A 88 -10.91 10.73 -38.12
CA ILE A 88 -9.93 10.44 -39.18
C ILE A 88 -10.03 9.00 -39.69
N LEU A 89 -10.26 8.05 -38.77
CA LEU A 89 -10.24 6.61 -39.07
C LEU A 89 -11.63 5.97 -39.03
N ASN A 90 -12.70 6.76 -38.86
CA ASN A 90 -14.06 6.27 -38.61
C ASN A 90 -14.08 5.26 -37.43
N GLY A 91 -13.26 5.51 -36.42
CA GLY A 91 -13.01 4.56 -35.33
C GLY A 91 -14.15 4.50 -34.31
N GLU A 92 -14.64 3.29 -34.03
CA GLU A 92 -15.64 3.04 -32.99
C GLU A 92 -14.96 2.65 -31.67
N LYS A 93 -15.14 3.44 -30.60
CA LYS A 93 -14.55 3.13 -29.28
C LYS A 93 -15.18 1.88 -28.66
N LEU A 94 -14.35 0.90 -28.33
CA LEU A 94 -14.78 -0.34 -27.69
C LEU A 94 -14.99 -0.14 -26.18
N LYS A 95 -16.22 -0.37 -25.70
CA LYS A 95 -16.57 -0.19 -24.29
C LYS A 95 -16.27 -1.46 -23.49
N PRO A 96 -15.53 -1.39 -22.36
CA PRO A 96 -15.03 -2.57 -21.63
C PRO A 96 -16.10 -3.59 -21.23
N THR A 97 -17.29 -3.13 -20.81
CA THR A 97 -18.39 -3.99 -20.33
C THR A 97 -19.25 -4.58 -21.44
N ARG A 98 -18.99 -4.26 -22.71
CA ARG A 98 -19.75 -4.77 -23.84
C ARG A 98 -19.13 -6.08 -24.33
N MET A 99 -19.97 -6.97 -24.86
CA MET A 99 -19.54 -8.23 -25.46
C MET A 99 -18.76 -7.98 -26.75
N PHE A 100 -17.74 -8.79 -26.99
CA PHE A 100 -16.92 -8.79 -28.21
C PHE A 100 -17.78 -8.94 -29.47
N ARG A 101 -18.75 -9.87 -29.45
CA ARG A 101 -19.69 -10.13 -30.55
C ARG A 101 -20.57 -8.92 -30.91
N ARG A 102 -20.72 -7.94 -30.04
CA ARG A 102 -21.43 -6.70 -30.39
C ARG A 102 -20.69 -5.91 -31.47
N TYR A 103 -19.37 -5.93 -31.42
CA TYR A 103 -18.50 -5.19 -32.34
C TYR A 103 -18.06 -6.06 -33.51
N PHE A 104 -17.89 -7.36 -33.29
CA PHE A 104 -17.45 -8.34 -34.30
C PHE A 104 -18.43 -9.53 -34.37
N PRO A 105 -19.69 -9.32 -34.80
CA PRO A 105 -20.75 -10.34 -34.71
C PRO A 105 -20.43 -11.62 -35.48
N LYS A 106 -19.79 -11.48 -36.65
CA LYS A 106 -19.38 -12.60 -37.52
C LYS A 106 -17.86 -12.74 -37.64
N GLY A 107 -17.11 -12.14 -36.71
CA GLY A 107 -15.65 -12.00 -36.84
C GLY A 107 -15.26 -10.96 -37.90
N ILE A 108 -14.11 -11.20 -38.55
CA ILE A 108 -13.57 -10.37 -39.64
C ILE A 108 -13.96 -10.99 -40.99
N LYS A 109 -14.39 -10.16 -41.94
CA LYS A 109 -14.70 -10.63 -43.30
C LYS A 109 -13.42 -10.96 -44.06
N THR A 110 -13.49 -11.91 -44.98
CA THR A 110 -12.35 -12.34 -45.79
C THR A 110 -11.71 -11.19 -46.60
N GLU A 111 -12.53 -10.28 -47.11
CA GLU A 111 -12.09 -9.09 -47.86
C GLU A 111 -11.34 -8.05 -47.01
N ASP A 112 -11.53 -8.09 -45.68
CA ASP A 112 -10.89 -7.17 -44.73
C ASP A 112 -9.74 -7.84 -43.95
N ALA A 113 -9.41 -9.11 -44.23
CA ALA A 113 -8.53 -9.91 -43.38
C ALA A 113 -7.11 -9.34 -43.17
N GLU A 114 -6.65 -8.53 -44.12
CA GLU A 114 -5.33 -7.87 -44.12
C GLU A 114 -5.38 -6.47 -43.49
N ASN A 115 -6.57 -5.90 -43.28
CA ASN A 115 -6.73 -4.56 -42.75
C ASN A 115 -6.37 -4.49 -41.26
N ILE A 116 -6.10 -3.28 -40.76
CA ILE A 116 -6.05 -3.05 -39.31
C ILE A 116 -7.48 -3.01 -38.77
N HIS A 117 -7.73 -3.81 -37.74
CA HIS A 117 -9.05 -4.00 -37.15
C HIS A 117 -9.18 -3.27 -35.81
N VAL A 118 -8.08 -3.15 -35.07
CA VAL A 118 -8.05 -2.55 -33.73
C VAL A 118 -6.84 -1.63 -33.58
N ILE A 119 -7.08 -0.37 -33.22
CA ILE A 119 -6.04 0.53 -32.71
C ILE A 119 -5.99 0.41 -31.19
N VAL A 120 -4.79 0.12 -30.67
CA VAL A 120 -4.50 0.00 -29.24
C VAL A 120 -3.86 1.29 -28.78
N GLN A 121 -4.61 2.06 -27.98
CA GLN A 121 -4.13 3.30 -27.39
C GLN A 121 -3.72 3.05 -25.95
N VAL A 122 -2.44 3.25 -25.65
CA VAL A 122 -1.88 3.17 -24.28
C VAL A 122 -1.76 4.56 -23.66
N PRO A 123 -1.84 4.71 -22.32
CA PRO A 123 -1.59 5.98 -21.66
C PRO A 123 -0.15 6.44 -21.93
N ALA A 124 0.01 7.67 -22.41
CA ALA A 124 1.33 8.19 -22.75
C ALA A 124 2.27 8.23 -21.53
N THR A 125 3.44 7.58 -21.64
CA THR A 125 4.61 7.80 -20.78
C THR A 125 5.21 9.17 -21.10
N GLY A 126 4.53 10.23 -20.65
CA GLY A 126 5.03 11.60 -20.50
C GLY A 126 5.83 12.21 -21.66
N LYS A 127 5.14 12.83 -22.63
CA LYS A 127 5.47 14.15 -23.20
C LYS A 127 4.16 14.83 -23.65
N ARG A 128 4.00 16.10 -23.27
CA ARG A 128 2.76 16.92 -23.40
C ARG A 128 2.41 17.25 -24.87
N SER A 129 1.11 17.16 -25.19
CA SER A 129 0.36 18.09 -26.05
C SER A 129 -1.10 18.10 -25.56
N ILE A 130 -1.77 19.25 -25.52
CA ILE A 130 -3.03 19.50 -24.80
C ILE A 130 -4.14 19.90 -25.80
N ARG A 131 -5.39 19.46 -25.49
CA ARG A 131 -6.75 19.96 -25.86
C ARG A 131 -7.49 19.02 -26.85
N SER A 132 -8.61 18.38 -26.52
CA SER A 132 -9.93 18.95 -26.12
C SER A 132 -10.83 18.01 -25.25
N ILE A 133 -11.26 18.54 -24.09
CA ILE A 133 -12.44 18.39 -23.18
C ILE A 133 -13.52 17.31 -23.50
N SER A 134 -14.13 16.49 -22.61
CA SER A 134 -13.95 16.04 -21.20
C SER A 134 -15.00 14.94 -20.90
N PRO A 135 -14.66 13.87 -20.15
CA PRO A 135 -15.28 13.63 -18.86
C PRO A 135 -14.21 13.87 -17.79
N PHE A 136 -14.40 14.92 -16.99
CA PHE A 136 -13.52 15.43 -15.91
C PHE A 136 -12.12 14.78 -15.80
N VAL A 137 -11.24 15.11 -16.75
CA VAL A 137 -9.82 14.77 -16.66
C VAL A 137 -9.14 15.93 -15.94
N GLU A 138 -8.75 15.74 -14.67
CA GLU A 138 -7.90 16.70 -13.96
C GLU A 138 -6.59 16.93 -14.75
N THR A 139 -6.45 18.09 -15.38
CA THR A 139 -5.23 18.55 -16.06
C THR A 139 -4.10 18.74 -15.04
N ARG A 140 -2.83 18.72 -15.49
CA ARG A 140 -1.68 19.00 -14.61
C ARG A 140 -1.81 20.34 -13.87
N ASP A 141 -2.36 21.34 -14.55
CA ASP A 141 -2.58 22.67 -13.99
C ASP A 141 -3.70 22.62 -12.94
N SER A 142 -4.81 21.91 -13.19
CA SER A 142 -5.86 21.70 -12.16
C SER A 142 -5.39 20.88 -10.94
N LYS A 143 -4.47 19.92 -11.13
CA LYS A 143 -3.86 19.17 -10.01
C LYS A 143 -2.94 20.06 -9.18
N LYS A 144 -2.21 20.94 -9.84
CA LYS A 144 -1.36 21.93 -9.19
C LYS A 144 -2.23 22.92 -8.41
N GLU A 145 -3.24 23.50 -9.04
CA GLU A 145 -4.19 24.45 -8.44
C GLU A 145 -4.88 23.86 -7.21
N LYS A 146 -5.40 22.62 -7.32
CA LYS A 146 -6.02 21.90 -6.19
C LYS A 146 -5.03 21.70 -5.03
N LEU A 147 -3.79 21.31 -5.34
CA LEU A 147 -2.77 21.16 -4.30
C LEU A 147 -2.33 22.51 -3.71
N ASP A 148 -2.21 23.56 -4.52
CA ASP A 148 -1.93 24.92 -4.06
C ASP A 148 -3.02 25.36 -3.05
N GLU A 149 -4.30 25.13 -3.36
CA GLU A 149 -5.43 25.37 -2.45
C GLU A 149 -5.35 24.53 -1.17
N GLU A 150 -5.21 23.20 -1.30
CA GLU A 150 -5.13 22.30 -0.14
C GLU A 150 -3.92 22.59 0.78
N PHE A 151 -2.80 23.07 0.22
CA PHE A 151 -1.64 23.51 1.00
C PHE A 151 -1.85 24.90 1.62
N SER A 152 -2.59 25.79 0.96
CA SER A 152 -3.01 27.07 1.55
C SER A 152 -3.87 26.85 2.80
N ASN A 153 -4.78 25.85 2.76
CA ASN A 153 -5.58 25.46 3.92
C ASN A 153 -4.70 25.00 5.10
N ILE A 154 -3.53 24.41 4.84
CA ILE A 154 -2.57 24.07 5.90
C ILE A 154 -1.98 25.33 6.53
N CYS A 155 -1.64 26.36 5.75
CA CYS A 155 -1.18 27.64 6.29
C CYS A 155 -2.24 28.32 7.17
N GLU A 156 -3.50 28.33 6.73
CA GLU A 156 -4.63 28.87 7.50
C GLU A 156 -4.81 28.13 8.83
N LEU A 157 -4.77 26.80 8.80
CA LEU A 157 -4.80 25.96 9.99
C LEU A 157 -3.66 26.31 10.95
N VAL A 158 -2.42 26.40 10.46
CA VAL A 158 -1.26 26.74 11.30
C VAL A 158 -1.41 28.13 11.93
N GLN A 159 -1.90 29.12 11.18
CA GLN A 159 -2.16 30.46 11.72
C GLN A 159 -3.18 30.42 12.86
N HIS A 160 -4.24 29.61 12.72
CA HIS A 160 -5.22 29.40 13.78
C HIS A 160 -4.61 28.71 15.02
N LEU A 161 -3.77 27.69 14.82
CA LEU A 161 -3.09 26.97 15.89
C LEU A 161 -2.11 27.88 16.66
N ARG A 162 -1.30 28.68 15.95
CA ARG A 162 -0.40 29.68 16.57
C ARG A 162 -1.18 30.69 17.41
N THR A 163 -2.23 31.27 16.85
CA THR A 163 -3.08 32.26 17.55
C THR A 163 -3.74 31.68 18.80
N SER A 164 -4.17 30.41 18.74
CA SER A 164 -4.79 29.73 19.89
C SER A 164 -3.76 29.44 20.99
N LYS A 165 -2.53 29.05 20.61
CA LYS A 165 -1.42 28.85 21.53
C LYS A 165 -1.03 30.15 22.23
N ASP A 166 -0.91 31.24 21.49
CA ASP A 166 -0.56 32.56 22.05
C ASP A 166 -1.64 33.06 23.03
N LYS A 167 -2.92 32.83 22.73
CA LYS A 167 -4.04 33.13 23.64
C LYS A 167 -4.00 32.28 24.91
N ALA A 168 -3.58 31.02 24.82
CA ALA A 168 -3.42 30.15 25.98
C ALA A 168 -2.21 30.57 26.84
N ILE A 169 -1.09 30.94 26.21
CA ILE A 169 0.12 31.43 26.91
C ILE A 169 -0.13 32.76 27.61
N THR A 170 -0.84 33.68 26.96
CA THR A 170 -1.20 35.00 27.57
C THR A 170 -2.24 34.89 28.69
N ALA A 171 -2.90 33.74 28.85
CA ALA A 171 -3.87 33.48 29.90
C ALA A 171 -3.28 32.83 31.17
N ILE A 172 -2.01 32.42 31.17
CA ILE A 172 -1.37 31.70 32.28
C ILE A 172 0.01 32.30 32.56
N ASP A 173 0.17 32.98 33.70
CA ASP A 173 1.47 33.37 34.25
C ASP A 173 2.15 32.13 34.92
N ILE A 174 3.26 31.67 34.31
CA ILE A 174 4.33 30.77 34.83
C ILE A 174 4.00 29.24 34.95
N ASP A 175 4.55 28.40 34.07
CA ASP A 175 5.79 27.56 34.18
C ASP A 175 5.81 26.55 33.00
N VAL A 176 6.95 26.37 32.33
CA VAL A 176 7.03 25.95 30.90
C VAL A 176 7.08 24.43 30.65
N ASP A 177 6.94 23.59 31.67
CA ASP A 177 7.20 22.14 31.51
C ASP A 177 5.96 21.24 31.26
N ASP A 178 4.73 21.77 31.26
CA ASP A 178 3.50 20.96 31.16
C ASP A 178 2.58 21.29 29.95
N ILE A 179 3.12 21.75 28.83
CA ILE A 179 2.32 21.96 27.60
C ILE A 179 2.16 20.64 26.82
N LYS A 180 1.35 19.72 27.36
CA LYS A 180 0.62 18.77 26.51
C LYS A 180 -0.43 19.58 25.76
N VAL A 181 -0.28 19.67 24.44
CA VAL A 181 -1.15 20.32 23.45
C VAL A 181 -2.60 20.46 23.95
N VAL A 182 -2.93 21.63 24.51
CA VAL A 182 -4.31 22.03 24.80
C VAL A 182 -4.86 22.65 23.52
N SER A 183 -5.46 21.80 22.69
CA SER A 183 -6.41 22.24 21.66
C SER A 183 -7.75 22.46 22.34
N SER A 184 -8.14 23.68 22.70
CA SER A 184 -9.53 23.95 23.10
C SER A 184 -10.03 25.35 22.71
N GLY A 185 -10.36 25.49 21.42
CA GLY A 185 -11.31 26.48 20.91
C GLY A 185 -12.71 25.91 20.63
N SER A 186 -12.90 24.59 20.70
CA SER A 186 -14.19 23.91 20.54
C SER A 186 -14.27 22.78 21.58
N LYS A 187 -15.38 22.70 22.31
CA LYS A 187 -15.53 21.84 23.49
C LYS A 187 -15.45 20.32 23.28
N ASN A 188 -15.14 19.80 22.08
CA ASN A 188 -15.25 18.36 21.79
C ASN A 188 -14.14 17.73 20.92
N THR A 189 -13.05 18.43 20.58
CA THR A 189 -12.01 17.80 19.75
C THR A 189 -11.05 16.97 20.62
N PRO A 190 -10.90 15.66 20.40
CA PRO A 190 -9.95 14.86 21.15
C PRO A 190 -8.50 15.31 20.90
N SER A 191 -7.60 15.15 21.89
CA SER A 191 -6.19 15.58 21.82
C SER A 191 -5.41 15.05 20.61
N ASN A 192 -5.84 13.92 20.05
CA ASN A 192 -5.14 13.20 18.98
C ASN A 192 -5.71 13.49 17.58
N ILE A 193 -6.49 14.57 17.41
CA ILE A 193 -7.04 15.00 16.12
C ILE A 193 -6.58 16.43 15.81
N ILE A 194 -6.02 16.61 14.62
CA ILE A 194 -5.80 17.95 14.03
C ILE A 194 -6.90 18.16 13.00
N ARG A 195 -7.68 19.24 13.13
CA ARG A 195 -8.81 19.57 12.24
C ARG A 195 -8.74 21.02 11.79
N HIS A 196 -9.01 21.26 10.51
CA HIS A 196 -9.18 22.60 9.97
C HIS A 196 -10.43 23.27 10.58
N PRO A 197 -10.35 24.51 11.12
CA PRO A 197 -11.48 25.15 11.81
C PRO A 197 -12.70 25.37 10.91
N GLU A 198 -12.49 25.54 9.61
CA GLU A 198 -13.54 25.70 8.60
C GLU A 198 -13.83 24.42 7.81
N ASP A 199 -13.36 23.25 8.28
CA ASP A 199 -13.53 21.95 7.61
C ASP A 199 -13.04 21.92 6.14
N LYS A 200 -12.01 22.73 5.81
CA LYS A 200 -11.33 22.69 4.52
C LYS A 200 -10.37 21.51 4.44
N LEU A 201 -10.19 20.96 3.24
CA LEU A 201 -9.36 19.77 3.01
C LEU A 201 -7.86 20.07 3.20
N LEU A 202 -7.18 19.18 3.90
CA LEU A 202 -5.73 19.23 4.08
C LEU A 202 -5.02 18.48 2.94
N ALA A 203 -3.96 19.09 2.40
CA ALA A 203 -3.19 18.50 1.30
C ALA A 203 -2.71 17.09 1.61
N VAL A 204 -2.70 16.24 0.57
CA VAL A 204 -2.31 14.81 0.62
C VAL A 204 -3.29 13.93 1.41
N ILE A 205 -3.83 14.39 2.54
CA ILE A 205 -4.82 13.68 3.36
C ILE A 205 -6.19 13.65 2.67
N GLU A 206 -6.56 14.74 1.98
CA GLU A 206 -7.87 14.93 1.34
C GLU A 206 -9.05 14.80 2.31
N LYS A 207 -8.82 15.20 3.57
CA LYS A 207 -9.82 15.28 4.64
C LYS A 207 -9.63 16.57 5.42
N PRO A 208 -10.69 17.08 6.08
CA PRO A 208 -10.59 18.25 6.94
C PRO A 208 -9.87 17.98 8.26
N ALA A 209 -9.73 16.71 8.62
CA ALA A 209 -9.10 16.28 9.85
C ALA A 209 -8.10 15.15 9.58
N MET A 210 -7.11 15.06 10.46
CA MET A 210 -6.17 13.95 10.51
C MET A 210 -6.03 13.42 11.93
N TYR A 211 -5.88 12.10 12.03
CA TYR A 211 -5.53 11.44 13.28
C TYR A 211 -4.01 11.48 13.51
N VAL A 212 -3.62 11.89 14.71
CA VAL A 212 -2.24 11.92 15.18
C VAL A 212 -1.99 10.65 15.98
N ARG A 213 -1.08 9.82 15.48
CA ARG A 213 -0.63 8.61 16.18
C ARG A 213 0.42 8.99 17.21
N GLU A 214 0.46 8.27 18.33
CA GLU A 214 1.59 8.33 19.27
C GLU A 214 2.93 8.07 18.57
N SER A 215 2.94 7.12 17.62
CA SER A 215 4.13 6.86 16.79
C SER A 215 4.57 8.03 15.91
N TYR A 216 3.69 8.98 15.58
CA TYR A 216 4.08 10.18 14.83
C TYR A 216 4.83 11.15 15.73
N GLU A 217 4.38 11.31 16.97
CA GLU A 217 5.00 12.16 17.98
C GLU A 217 6.42 11.67 18.31
N ASP A 218 6.56 10.39 18.68
CA ASP A 218 7.88 9.82 19.03
C ASP A 218 8.84 9.84 17.83
N LEU A 219 8.36 9.44 16.65
CA LEU A 219 9.18 9.45 15.43
C LEU A 219 9.65 10.86 15.07
N ARG A 220 8.77 11.87 15.17
CA ARG A 220 9.14 13.28 14.93
C ARG A 220 10.18 13.75 15.92
N TYR A 221 9.98 13.48 17.22
CA TYR A 221 10.92 13.86 18.27
C TYR A 221 12.33 13.32 17.97
N ARG A 222 12.45 12.01 17.68
CA ARG A 222 13.74 11.37 17.37
C ARG A 222 14.39 11.94 16.12
N LEU A 223 13.59 12.25 15.09
CA LEU A 223 14.07 12.87 13.86
C LEU A 223 14.71 14.24 14.12
N ILE A 224 14.01 15.10 14.87
CA ILE A 224 14.50 16.43 15.24
C ILE A 224 15.76 16.30 16.10
N GLU A 225 15.73 15.44 17.12
CA GLU A 225 16.85 15.21 18.03
C GLU A 225 18.12 14.79 17.27
N LEU A 226 18.00 13.88 16.30
CA LEU A 226 19.13 13.47 15.44
C LEU A 226 19.59 14.61 14.52
N ALA A 227 18.68 15.40 13.99
CA ALA A 227 19.02 16.55 13.14
C ALA A 227 19.73 17.65 13.94
N SER A 228 19.40 17.82 15.22
CA SER A 228 20.04 18.80 16.11
C SER A 228 21.41 18.36 16.63
N ARG A 229 21.62 17.05 16.84
CA ARG A 229 22.87 16.52 17.44
C ARG A 229 23.99 16.24 16.45
N GLY A 230 23.69 16.07 15.17
CA GLY A 230 24.73 15.69 14.23
C GLY A 230 25.70 16.84 13.89
N PRO A 231 26.87 16.53 13.32
CA PRO A 231 27.85 17.54 12.91
C PRO A 231 27.24 18.63 12.01
N LYS A 232 27.69 19.89 12.15
CA LYS A 232 27.19 21.04 11.37
C LYS A 232 27.32 20.90 9.84
N ASN A 233 28.07 19.90 9.36
CA ASN A 233 28.32 19.61 7.94
C ASN A 233 27.70 18.28 7.47
N THR A 234 26.91 17.58 8.29
CA THR A 234 26.22 16.36 7.85
C THR A 234 25.00 16.72 7.01
N LYS A 235 24.85 16.08 5.85
CA LYS A 235 23.61 16.13 5.06
C LYS A 235 22.59 15.26 5.79
N HIS A 236 21.81 15.83 6.70
CA HIS A 236 20.82 15.11 7.51
C HIS A 236 19.67 14.59 6.64
N LYS A 237 19.90 13.45 5.98
CA LYS A 237 18.88 12.77 5.17
C LYS A 237 18.33 11.58 5.93
N PHE A 238 17.02 11.58 6.13
CA PHE A 238 16.31 10.54 6.85
C PHE A 238 15.29 9.87 5.94
N LEU A 239 15.15 8.56 6.09
CA LEU A 239 14.16 7.77 5.39
C LEU A 239 13.09 7.28 6.37
N VAL A 240 11.83 7.56 6.08
CA VAL A 240 10.67 6.96 6.74
C VAL A 240 10.03 5.97 5.78
N THR A 241 10.11 4.69 6.12
CA THR A 241 9.58 3.56 5.35
C THR A 241 8.60 2.72 6.19
N GLY A 242 8.12 1.62 5.64
CA GLY A 242 7.12 0.74 6.25
C GLY A 242 6.05 0.31 5.26
N THR A 243 5.19 -0.63 5.66
CA THR A 243 4.15 -1.24 4.81
C THR A 243 3.41 -0.20 3.95
N SER A 244 3.12 -0.54 2.69
CA SER A 244 2.49 0.41 1.77
C SER A 244 1.10 0.81 2.28
N GLY A 245 0.84 2.10 2.47
CA GLY A 245 -0.45 2.59 2.95
C GLY A 245 -0.61 2.78 4.47
N VAL A 246 0.43 2.63 5.28
CA VAL A 246 0.36 2.85 6.75
C VAL A 246 0.38 4.32 7.21
N GLY A 247 0.29 5.28 6.27
CA GLY A 247 0.24 6.71 6.61
C GLY A 247 1.58 7.45 6.67
N LYS A 248 2.61 7.02 5.92
CA LYS A 248 3.89 7.76 5.81
C LYS A 248 3.71 9.19 5.28
N SER A 249 2.85 9.36 4.28
CA SER A 249 2.51 10.68 3.74
C SER A 249 1.78 11.53 4.77
N CYS A 250 0.92 10.93 5.61
CA CYS A 250 0.27 11.62 6.72
C CYS A 250 1.27 12.08 7.78
N PHE A 251 2.30 11.27 8.07
CA PHE A 251 3.39 11.67 8.95
C PHE A 251 4.13 12.92 8.43
N LEU A 252 4.38 13.04 7.13
CA LEU A 252 5.01 14.26 6.57
C LEU A 252 4.13 15.50 6.72
N ILE A 253 2.81 15.37 6.54
CA ILE A 253 1.87 16.49 6.77
C ILE A 253 1.82 16.87 8.25
N TYR A 254 1.79 15.90 9.15
CA TYR A 254 1.92 16.13 10.60
C TYR A 254 3.22 16.87 10.94
N PHE A 255 4.34 16.40 10.39
CA PHE A 255 5.66 17.01 10.57
C PHE A 255 5.68 18.45 10.08
N LEU A 256 5.11 18.72 8.90
CA LEU A 256 4.96 20.04 8.30
C LEU A 256 4.16 20.97 9.22
N ILE A 257 2.95 20.58 9.62
CA ILE A 257 2.05 21.40 10.45
C ILE A 257 2.75 21.79 11.77
N LEU A 258 3.34 20.82 12.48
CA LEU A 258 3.97 21.12 13.77
C LEU A 258 5.25 21.94 13.62
N HIS A 259 6.08 21.68 12.62
CA HIS A 259 7.27 22.51 12.41
C HIS A 259 6.90 23.95 12.06
N LEU A 260 5.88 24.15 11.22
CA LEU A 260 5.35 25.47 10.95
C LEU A 260 4.69 26.09 12.18
N CYS A 261 4.25 25.35 13.19
CA CYS A 261 3.76 25.93 14.44
C CYS A 261 4.89 26.37 15.38
N GLU A 262 6.02 25.66 15.35
CA GLU A 262 7.09 25.79 16.36
C GLU A 262 8.27 26.65 15.91
N GLN A 263 8.51 26.75 14.60
CA GLN A 263 9.70 27.37 14.04
C GLN A 263 9.33 28.23 12.83
N ASP A 264 10.03 29.35 12.67
CA ASP A 264 9.98 30.19 11.46
C ASP A 264 11.15 29.82 10.53
N VAL A 265 11.23 28.54 10.14
CA VAL A 265 12.23 28.04 9.18
C VAL A 265 11.55 27.67 7.87
N PRO A 266 12.22 27.85 6.71
CA PRO A 266 11.66 27.42 5.44
C PRO A 266 11.47 25.90 5.36
N ILE A 267 10.32 25.47 4.88
CA ILE A 267 10.03 24.05 4.62
C ILE A 267 9.62 23.90 3.17
N ILE A 268 10.24 22.99 2.44
CA ILE A 268 9.88 22.66 1.07
C ILE A 268 9.27 21.26 1.04
N PHE A 269 8.09 21.12 0.47
CA PHE A 269 7.38 19.86 0.31
C PHE A 269 7.33 19.46 -1.17
N GLN A 270 7.65 18.21 -1.48
CA GLN A 270 7.45 17.61 -2.81
C GLN A 270 6.47 16.44 -2.70
N SER A 271 5.34 16.55 -3.41
CA SER A 271 4.23 15.59 -3.31
C SER A 271 4.33 14.46 -4.34
N HIS A 272 3.95 13.24 -3.96
CA HIS A 272 3.86 12.12 -4.89
C HIS A 272 2.83 12.35 -6.01
N LYS A 273 1.82 13.21 -5.76
CA LYS A 273 0.76 13.59 -6.72
C LYS A 273 1.29 14.50 -7.83
N ASN A 274 2.30 15.32 -7.53
CA ASN A 274 2.95 16.19 -8.50
C ASN A 274 4.47 16.28 -8.22
N LYS A 275 5.24 15.45 -8.93
CA LYS A 275 6.68 15.31 -8.70
C LYS A 275 7.52 16.43 -9.31
N GLU A 276 6.94 17.26 -10.19
CA GLU A 276 7.66 18.33 -10.89
C GLU A 276 7.61 19.66 -10.11
N VAL A 277 6.71 19.77 -9.12
CA VAL A 277 6.45 21.00 -8.35
C VAL A 277 6.89 20.83 -6.90
N PHE A 278 7.54 21.88 -6.39
CA PHE A 278 7.93 22.04 -5.00
C PHE A 278 7.08 23.14 -4.37
N TYR A 279 6.65 22.91 -3.13
CA TYR A 279 5.82 23.83 -2.35
C TYR A 279 6.65 24.35 -1.19
N CYS A 280 7.02 25.63 -1.21
CA CYS A 280 7.83 26.27 -0.18
C CYS A 280 6.93 27.05 0.78
N PHE A 281 7.10 26.78 2.07
CA PHE A 281 6.46 27.43 3.19
C PHE A 281 7.49 28.27 3.92
N GLU A 282 7.31 29.59 3.91
CA GLU A 282 8.22 30.53 4.58
C GLU A 282 7.40 31.66 5.21
N ASN A 283 7.52 31.82 6.54
CA ASN A 283 6.73 32.78 7.31
C ASN A 283 5.22 32.65 7.06
N LEU A 284 4.72 31.41 6.94
CA LEU A 284 3.33 31.05 6.58
C LEU A 284 2.88 31.48 5.19
N ASN A 285 3.77 32.01 4.35
CA ASN A 285 3.49 32.23 2.95
C ASN A 285 3.79 30.96 2.15
N LEU A 286 2.86 30.59 1.27
CA LEU A 286 3.00 29.49 0.34
C LEU A 286 3.46 30.01 -1.02
N SER A 287 4.51 29.41 -1.57
CA SER A 287 4.92 29.56 -2.95
C SER A 287 5.14 28.20 -3.60
N SER A 288 4.85 28.06 -4.89
CA SER A 288 5.06 26.80 -5.61
C SER A 288 5.83 27.03 -6.92
N GLY A 289 6.77 26.14 -7.21
CA GLY A 289 7.73 26.34 -8.30
C GLY A 289 8.53 25.09 -8.65
N SER A 290 9.46 25.25 -9.58
CA SER A 290 10.45 24.26 -9.95
C SER A 290 11.63 24.25 -8.96
N TYR A 291 12.52 23.26 -9.10
CA TYR A 291 13.75 23.20 -8.31
C TYR A 291 14.57 24.49 -8.35
N LYS A 292 14.65 25.15 -9.52
CA LYS A 292 15.49 26.35 -9.71
C LYS A 292 14.97 27.54 -8.91
N ASP A 293 13.66 27.63 -8.72
CA ASP A 293 13.01 28.76 -8.05
C ASP A 293 13.37 28.83 -6.55
N PHE A 294 13.81 27.70 -5.97
CA PHE A 294 14.19 27.58 -4.55
C PHE A 294 15.69 27.33 -4.33
N SER A 295 16.53 27.71 -5.30
CA SER A 295 17.97 27.46 -5.30
C SER A 295 18.72 27.94 -4.04
N THR A 296 18.27 29.04 -3.43
CA THR A 296 18.83 29.58 -2.18
C THR A 296 18.51 28.70 -0.97
N HIS A 297 17.32 28.11 -0.93
CA HIS A 297 16.85 27.29 0.19
C HIS A 297 17.51 25.92 0.24
N TRP A 298 17.85 25.34 -0.91
CA TRP A 298 18.50 24.01 -1.00
C TRP A 298 19.88 23.94 -0.35
N ASN A 299 20.57 25.08 -0.28
CA ASN A 299 21.91 25.21 0.28
C ASN A 299 21.91 25.51 1.79
N SER A 300 20.75 25.82 2.38
CA SER A 300 20.63 26.16 3.80
C SER A 300 20.42 24.92 4.66
N SER A 301 21.20 24.79 5.75
CA SER A 301 21.03 23.73 6.76
C SER A 301 19.79 23.93 7.63
N GLU A 302 19.19 25.12 7.62
CA GLU A 302 17.97 25.43 8.39
C GLU A 302 16.70 25.01 7.65
N THR A 303 16.77 24.92 6.32
CA THR A 303 15.65 24.47 5.49
C THR A 303 15.37 22.99 5.72
N TRP A 304 14.08 22.65 5.83
CA TRP A 304 13.61 21.25 5.75
C TRP A 304 13.06 20.93 4.37
N TYR A 305 13.39 19.76 3.86
CA TYR A 305 12.88 19.22 2.62
C TYR A 305 12.11 17.92 2.87
N LEU A 306 10.81 17.91 2.61
CA LEU A 306 9.91 16.78 2.82
C LEU A 306 9.54 16.15 1.47
N ALA A 307 10.04 14.95 1.20
CA ALA A 307 9.84 14.25 -0.07
C ALA A 307 8.87 13.08 0.09
N ASP A 308 7.64 13.23 -0.42
CA ASP A 308 6.59 12.21 -0.33
C ASP A 308 6.55 11.32 -1.58
N GLY A 309 6.88 10.03 -1.44
CA GLY A 309 6.78 9.04 -2.51
C GLY A 309 7.74 9.26 -3.69
N ILE A 310 8.85 9.97 -3.45
CA ILE A 310 9.84 10.34 -4.46
C ILE A 310 10.97 9.32 -4.46
N ILE A 311 11.22 8.69 -5.62
CA ILE A 311 12.24 7.63 -5.77
C ILE A 311 13.64 8.23 -6.02
N SER A 312 13.71 9.44 -6.56
CA SER A 312 14.96 10.14 -6.84
C SER A 312 14.83 11.59 -6.37
N PRO A 313 14.70 11.83 -5.05
CA PRO A 313 14.67 13.19 -4.51
C PRO A 313 15.99 13.90 -4.83
N GLU A 314 15.91 15.22 -4.98
CA GLU A 314 17.08 16.06 -5.23
C GLU A 314 18.10 15.96 -4.09
N LEU A 315 19.39 15.84 -4.46
CA LEU A 315 20.49 15.75 -3.51
C LEU A 315 20.90 17.15 -3.04
N VAL A 316 20.23 17.61 -1.99
CA VAL A 316 20.40 18.95 -1.42
C VAL A 316 21.16 18.94 -0.08
N SER A 317 21.57 20.12 0.38
CA SER A 317 22.20 20.31 1.69
C SER A 317 21.17 20.47 2.82
N ALA A 318 19.95 20.89 2.47
CA ALA A 318 18.82 20.99 3.39
C ALA A 318 18.54 19.68 4.14
N LYS A 319 18.07 19.78 5.39
CA LYS A 319 17.63 18.63 6.19
C LYS A 319 16.49 17.95 5.47
N THR A 320 16.63 16.67 5.14
CA THR A 320 15.70 15.99 4.23
C THR A 320 15.01 14.82 4.93
N VAL A 321 13.68 14.75 4.85
CA VAL A 321 12.88 13.60 5.29
C VAL A 321 12.16 13.02 4.08
N ILE A 322 12.51 11.78 3.73
CA ILE A 322 11.94 11.06 2.60
C ILE A 322 10.94 10.05 3.13
N ALA A 323 9.68 10.15 2.73
CA ALA A 323 8.69 9.12 2.97
C ALA A 323 8.57 8.21 1.74
N LEU A 324 9.03 6.96 1.83
CA LEU A 324 9.01 6.04 0.70
C LEU A 324 8.58 4.64 1.12
N SER A 325 7.83 3.92 0.27
CA SER A 325 7.48 2.53 0.56
C SER A 325 8.67 1.59 0.29
N PRO A 326 8.69 0.38 0.88
CA PRO A 326 9.74 -0.62 0.61
C PRO A 326 9.95 -0.88 -0.88
N ARG A 327 8.88 -0.87 -1.67
CA ARG A 327 8.95 -1.01 -3.14
C ARG A 327 9.75 0.11 -3.78
N GLY A 328 9.59 1.35 -3.31
CA GLY A 328 10.34 2.49 -3.81
C GLY A 328 11.81 2.42 -3.40
N VAL A 329 12.07 2.02 -2.15
CA VAL A 329 13.43 1.88 -1.60
C VAL A 329 14.25 0.82 -2.35
N ALA A 330 13.61 -0.29 -2.73
CA ALA A 330 14.28 -1.39 -3.42
C ALA A 330 14.62 -1.10 -4.90
N LYS A 331 14.18 0.03 -5.46
CA LYS A 331 14.49 0.39 -6.85
C LYS A 331 15.91 0.93 -6.97
N ASP A 332 16.61 0.54 -8.03
CA ASP A 332 17.99 0.97 -8.34
C ASP A 332 18.17 2.48 -8.28
N LYS A 333 17.20 3.25 -8.79
CA LYS A 333 17.23 4.72 -8.77
C LYS A 333 17.34 5.32 -7.36
N PHE A 334 16.82 4.63 -6.34
CA PHE A 334 16.91 5.09 -4.95
C PHE A 334 18.24 4.69 -4.29
N GLN A 335 18.93 3.67 -4.78
CA GLN A 335 20.16 3.16 -4.16
C GLN A 335 21.29 4.20 -4.11
N GLU A 336 21.31 5.15 -5.04
CA GLU A 336 22.25 6.28 -4.99
C GLU A 336 21.97 7.22 -3.82
N ILE A 337 20.69 7.49 -3.54
CA ILE A 337 20.28 8.31 -2.39
C ILE A 337 20.51 7.56 -1.08
N ASP A 338 20.35 6.23 -1.10
CA ASP A 338 20.47 5.38 0.09
C ASP A 338 21.85 5.49 0.77
N LYS A 339 22.90 5.75 -0.01
CA LYS A 339 24.27 5.99 0.47
C LYS A 339 24.39 7.24 1.36
N ASP A 340 23.52 8.22 1.16
CA ASP A 340 23.48 9.48 1.91
C ASP A 340 22.51 9.44 3.10
N ILE A 341 21.73 8.37 3.27
CA ILE A 341 20.75 8.26 4.35
C ILE A 341 21.46 8.03 5.69
N VAL A 342 21.28 8.99 6.61
CA VAL A 342 21.84 8.95 7.96
C VAL A 342 21.08 7.96 8.84
N LYS A 343 19.75 7.91 8.71
CA LYS A 343 18.91 6.99 9.47
C LYS A 343 17.67 6.57 8.69
N LYS A 344 17.31 5.30 8.83
CA LYS A 344 16.08 4.70 8.32
C LYS A 344 15.16 4.39 9.50
N PHE A 345 13.91 4.78 9.37
CA PHE A 345 12.84 4.55 10.33
C PHE A 345 11.70 3.78 9.66
N ASN A 346 11.13 2.81 10.37
CA ASN A 346 10.04 1.97 9.91
C ASN A 346 8.76 2.33 10.67
N MET A 347 7.65 2.45 9.95
CA MET A 347 6.33 2.66 10.54
C MET A 347 5.53 1.36 10.54
N SER A 348 4.99 1.01 11.71
CA SER A 348 4.10 -0.14 11.88
C SER A 348 2.70 0.12 11.28
N PRO A 349 1.97 -0.95 10.90
CA PRO A 349 0.53 -0.92 10.73
C PRO A 349 -0.20 -0.34 11.95
N TRP A 350 -1.48 -0.06 11.77
CA TRP A 350 -2.32 0.56 12.79
C TRP A 350 -2.99 -0.51 13.64
N THR A 351 -3.09 -0.26 14.95
CA THR A 351 -3.87 -1.10 15.85
C THR A 351 -5.37 -0.91 15.59
N LEU A 352 -6.18 -1.88 16.03
CA LEU A 352 -7.64 -1.75 15.94
C LEU A 352 -8.16 -0.54 16.72
N GLY A 353 -7.52 -0.18 17.83
CA GLY A 353 -7.86 1.01 18.63
C GLY A 353 -7.61 2.30 17.84
N GLU A 354 -6.43 2.43 17.23
CA GLU A 354 -6.09 3.57 16.36
C GLU A 354 -7.10 3.72 15.20
N LEU A 355 -7.47 2.60 14.56
CA LEU A 355 -8.44 2.62 13.46
C LEU A 355 -9.85 2.97 13.95
N SER A 356 -10.32 2.38 15.04
CA SER A 356 -11.64 2.69 15.60
C SER A 356 -11.77 4.19 15.91
N PHE A 357 -10.75 4.76 16.55
CA PHE A 357 -10.72 6.17 16.89
C PHE A 357 -10.65 7.07 15.65
N CYS A 358 -9.81 6.73 14.67
CA CYS A 358 -9.71 7.46 13.41
C CYS A 358 -11.02 7.41 12.61
N ARG A 359 -11.70 6.26 12.59
CA ARG A 359 -13.01 6.08 11.96
C ARG A 359 -14.05 7.02 12.55
N GLU A 360 -14.14 7.09 13.88
CA GLU A 360 -15.11 7.97 14.55
C GLU A 360 -14.95 9.45 14.21
N HIS A 361 -13.72 9.92 13.99
CA HIS A 361 -13.41 11.35 13.91
C HIS A 361 -13.00 11.85 12.52
N VAL A 362 -12.53 10.97 11.62
CA VAL A 362 -11.99 11.31 10.30
C VAL A 362 -12.75 10.60 9.17
N PHE A 363 -13.22 9.37 9.39
CA PHE A 363 -13.95 8.57 8.40
C PHE A 363 -15.29 8.05 8.95
N PRO A 364 -16.18 8.94 9.47
CA PRO A 364 -17.42 8.52 10.12
C PRO A 364 -18.37 7.74 9.19
N GLU A 365 -18.25 7.98 7.87
CA GLU A 365 -19.00 7.30 6.81
C GLU A 365 -18.66 5.80 6.68
N VAL A 366 -17.47 5.39 7.12
CA VAL A 366 -17.06 3.98 7.05
C VAL A 366 -17.75 3.20 8.18
N PRO A 367 -18.56 2.16 7.87
CA PRO A 367 -19.20 1.34 8.89
C PRO A 367 -18.19 0.62 9.77
N GLN A 368 -18.51 0.50 11.07
CA GLN A 368 -17.62 -0.10 12.06
C GLN A 368 -17.34 -1.58 11.78
N ASP A 369 -18.35 -2.33 11.36
CA ASP A 369 -18.25 -3.75 11.05
C ASP A 369 -17.38 -3.99 9.80
N ILE A 370 -17.53 -3.18 8.74
CA ILE A 370 -16.68 -3.23 7.54
C ILE A 370 -15.21 -2.92 7.92
N MET A 371 -15.00 -1.89 8.73
CA MET A 371 -13.66 -1.52 9.23
C MET A 371 -13.01 -2.68 9.99
N GLN A 372 -13.75 -3.31 10.91
CA GLN A 372 -13.28 -4.46 11.67
C GLN A 372 -12.98 -5.66 10.77
N GLU A 373 -13.89 -5.98 9.84
CA GLU A 373 -13.70 -7.10 8.91
C GLU A 373 -12.44 -6.91 8.04
N LEU A 374 -12.23 -5.71 7.50
CA LEU A 374 -11.03 -5.38 6.73
C LEU A 374 -9.76 -5.33 7.60
N TYR A 375 -9.86 -4.93 8.87
CA TYR A 375 -8.73 -5.04 9.80
C TYR A 375 -8.31 -6.51 9.97
N TYR A 376 -9.27 -7.41 10.24
CA TYR A 376 -9.00 -8.84 10.41
C TYR A 376 -8.57 -9.54 9.12
N LYS A 377 -8.94 -9.02 7.95
CA LYS A 377 -8.49 -9.54 6.65
C LYS A 377 -7.15 -8.98 6.21
N ALA A 378 -6.90 -7.69 6.39
CA ALA A 378 -5.81 -6.96 5.74
C ALA A 378 -4.77 -6.34 6.68
N GLY A 379 -4.87 -6.51 8.00
CA GLY A 379 -3.75 -6.25 8.91
C GLY A 379 -3.47 -4.81 9.29
N GLY A 380 -4.52 -4.00 9.49
CA GLY A 380 -4.36 -2.65 10.04
C GLY A 380 -3.73 -1.62 9.10
N VAL A 381 -3.97 -1.74 7.79
CA VAL A 381 -3.49 -0.77 6.80
C VAL A 381 -4.62 0.19 6.42
N PRO A 382 -4.58 1.48 6.82
CA PRO A 382 -5.64 2.46 6.58
C PRO A 382 -6.05 2.61 5.11
N ARG A 383 -5.12 2.37 4.17
CA ARG A 383 -5.44 2.40 2.74
C ARG A 383 -6.56 1.42 2.37
N TYR A 384 -6.53 0.20 2.92
CA TYR A 384 -7.55 -0.80 2.66
C TYR A 384 -8.77 -0.57 3.54
N VAL A 385 -8.55 -0.21 4.80
CA VAL A 385 -9.62 -0.07 5.81
C VAL A 385 -10.50 1.17 5.59
N PHE A 386 -9.92 2.30 5.17
CA PHE A 386 -10.66 3.56 4.98
C PHE A 386 -10.70 3.99 3.52
N ARG A 387 -9.53 4.28 2.93
CA ARG A 387 -9.49 4.97 1.64
C ARG A 387 -10.20 4.21 0.53
N ARG A 388 -10.04 2.89 0.47
CA ARG A 388 -10.72 2.07 -0.55
C ARG A 388 -12.22 1.94 -0.27
N VAL A 389 -12.62 1.81 0.99
CA VAL A 389 -14.04 1.75 1.38
C VAL A 389 -14.74 3.06 1.03
N GLU A 390 -14.16 4.19 1.39
CA GLU A 390 -14.66 5.52 1.03
C GLU A 390 -14.89 5.67 -0.48
N ILE A 391 -13.93 5.20 -1.30
CA ILE A 391 -14.07 5.22 -2.76
C ILE A 391 -15.32 4.43 -3.19
N SER A 392 -15.51 3.20 -2.69
CA SER A 392 -16.69 2.38 -3.02
C SER A 392 -18.01 3.03 -2.56
N LEU A 393 -18.02 3.64 -1.37
CA LEU A 393 -19.18 4.38 -0.85
C LEU A 393 -19.50 5.60 -1.72
N HIS A 394 -18.47 6.32 -2.19
CA HIS A 394 -18.64 7.49 -3.05
C HIS A 394 -19.27 7.14 -4.41
N TYR A 395 -19.00 5.94 -4.93
CA TYR A 395 -19.61 5.44 -6.16
C TYR A 395 -21.02 4.84 -5.97
N GLY A 396 -21.63 5.05 -4.79
CA GLY A 396 -23.05 4.79 -4.56
C GLY A 396 -23.37 3.43 -3.96
N SER A 397 -22.38 2.66 -3.50
CA SER A 397 -22.62 1.41 -2.77
C SER A 397 -23.20 1.71 -1.38
N ASP A 398 -24.36 1.15 -1.06
CA ASP A 398 -24.99 1.23 0.26
C ASP A 398 -24.49 0.07 1.15
N PRO A 399 -23.74 0.36 2.22
CA PRO A 399 -23.23 -0.66 3.12
C PRO A 399 -24.31 -1.39 3.93
N LYS A 400 -25.57 -0.91 3.91
CA LYS A 400 -26.71 -1.57 4.55
C LYS A 400 -27.29 -2.70 3.71
N ILE A 401 -26.97 -2.76 2.42
CA ILE A 401 -27.42 -3.81 1.52
C ILE A 401 -26.34 -4.90 1.51
N ASP A 402 -26.67 -6.13 1.94
CA ASP A 402 -25.68 -7.20 2.12
C ASP A 402 -24.80 -7.48 0.90
N VAL A 403 -25.39 -7.46 -0.30
CA VAL A 403 -24.66 -7.69 -1.57
C VAL A 403 -23.66 -6.56 -1.85
N GLU A 404 -24.08 -5.31 -1.64
CA GLU A 404 -23.23 -4.13 -1.85
C GLU A 404 -22.16 -4.00 -0.76
N ARG A 405 -22.50 -4.34 0.50
CA ARG A 405 -21.55 -4.50 1.60
C ARG A 405 -20.43 -5.47 1.25
N GLN A 406 -20.77 -6.64 0.72
CA GLN A 406 -19.78 -7.62 0.28
C GLN A 406 -18.93 -7.09 -0.88
N MET A 407 -19.52 -6.34 -1.81
CA MET A 407 -18.79 -5.71 -2.92
C MET A 407 -17.81 -4.63 -2.44
N ILE A 408 -18.21 -3.80 -1.46
CA ILE A 408 -17.32 -2.82 -0.81
C ILE A 408 -16.09 -3.52 -0.20
N ILE A 409 -16.31 -4.60 0.55
CA ILE A 409 -15.22 -5.37 1.17
C ILE A 409 -14.33 -6.00 0.09
N TYR A 410 -14.94 -6.58 -0.95
CA TYR A 410 -14.22 -7.18 -2.08
C TYR A 410 -13.34 -6.15 -2.79
N GLU A 411 -13.88 -4.99 -3.17
CA GLU A 411 -13.12 -3.93 -3.83
C GLU A 411 -12.01 -3.35 -2.94
N ALA A 412 -12.28 -3.20 -1.64
CA ALA A 412 -11.27 -2.75 -0.69
C ALA A 412 -10.12 -3.75 -0.54
N PHE A 413 -10.42 -5.05 -0.64
CA PHE A 413 -9.49 -6.15 -0.45
C PHE A 413 -8.90 -6.72 -1.76
N GLU A 414 -9.37 -6.28 -2.92
CA GLU A 414 -9.01 -6.76 -4.27
C GLU A 414 -7.50 -6.88 -4.48
N ARG A 415 -6.74 -5.85 -4.08
CA ARG A 415 -5.28 -5.83 -4.24
C ARG A 415 -4.57 -6.88 -3.40
N VAL A 416 -5.15 -7.26 -2.26
CA VAL A 416 -4.65 -8.32 -1.38
C VAL A 416 -5.03 -9.68 -1.96
N GLN A 417 -6.24 -9.84 -2.49
CA GLN A 417 -6.65 -11.06 -3.20
C GLN A 417 -5.75 -11.35 -4.41
N GLN A 418 -5.47 -10.34 -5.22
CA GLN A 418 -4.51 -10.46 -6.33
C GLN A 418 -3.11 -10.87 -5.85
N ALA A 419 -2.69 -10.45 -4.65
CA ALA A 419 -1.42 -10.88 -4.09
C ALA A 419 -1.47 -12.34 -3.61
N LEU A 420 -2.57 -12.77 -3.00
CA LEU A 420 -2.79 -14.16 -2.58
C LEU A 420 -2.73 -15.12 -3.77
N LEU A 421 -3.30 -14.74 -4.92
CA LEU A 421 -3.26 -15.53 -6.15
C LEU A 421 -1.84 -15.73 -6.71
N LEU A 422 -0.88 -14.87 -6.37
CA LEU A 422 0.51 -15.02 -6.80
C LEU A 422 1.30 -16.01 -5.94
N VAL A 423 0.71 -16.51 -4.84
CA VAL A 423 1.30 -17.50 -3.94
C VAL A 423 0.66 -18.86 -4.21
N GLU A 424 1.02 -19.45 -5.34
CA GLU A 424 0.55 -20.79 -5.75
C GLU A 424 1.44 -21.91 -5.21
N ASP A 425 2.73 -21.62 -5.02
CA ASP A 425 3.73 -22.58 -4.60
C ASP A 425 4.67 -22.00 -3.53
N PHE A 426 5.58 -22.84 -3.06
CA PHE A 426 6.61 -22.41 -2.11
C PHE A 426 7.50 -21.28 -2.66
N SER A 427 7.74 -21.23 -3.97
CA SER A 427 8.60 -20.19 -4.57
C SER A 427 7.93 -18.82 -4.44
N GLY A 428 6.64 -18.72 -4.74
CA GLY A 428 5.81 -17.53 -4.51
C GLY A 428 5.73 -17.15 -3.04
N LEU A 429 5.64 -18.14 -2.15
CA LEU A 429 5.68 -17.92 -0.71
C LEU A 429 7.01 -17.30 -0.27
N LEU A 430 8.13 -17.88 -0.69
CA LEU A 430 9.47 -17.38 -0.36
C LEU A 430 9.66 -15.95 -0.87
N ASN A 431 9.21 -15.68 -2.10
CA ASN A 431 9.25 -14.35 -2.69
C ASN A 431 8.57 -13.29 -1.81
N CYS A 432 7.56 -13.67 -1.01
CA CYS A 432 6.92 -12.75 -0.07
C CYS A 432 7.86 -12.21 1.02
N PHE A 433 8.92 -12.94 1.32
CA PHE A 433 9.88 -12.57 2.35
C PHE A 433 11.21 -12.06 1.79
N THR A 434 11.36 -12.07 0.47
CA THR A 434 12.55 -11.50 -0.18
C THR A 434 12.49 -9.97 -0.22
N GLU A 435 13.66 -9.35 -0.19
CA GLU A 435 13.80 -7.90 -0.39
C GLU A 435 13.90 -7.49 -1.86
N ASN A 436 13.54 -8.38 -2.80
CA ASN A 436 13.53 -8.07 -4.22
C ASN A 436 12.38 -7.10 -4.56
N ALA A 437 12.70 -5.99 -5.22
CA ALA A 437 11.75 -4.93 -5.57
C ALA A 437 10.50 -5.42 -6.33
N TYR A 438 10.66 -6.44 -7.19
CA TYR A 438 9.58 -7.04 -7.95
C TYR A 438 8.57 -7.73 -7.02
N PHE A 439 9.07 -8.49 -6.04
CA PHE A 439 8.25 -9.27 -5.11
C PHE A 439 7.67 -8.42 -3.96
N ILE A 440 8.38 -7.36 -3.55
CA ILE A 440 7.92 -6.40 -2.52
C ILE A 440 6.55 -5.77 -2.86
N GLN A 441 6.23 -5.63 -4.16
CA GLN A 441 4.97 -5.02 -4.60
C GLN A 441 3.72 -5.73 -4.11
N TYR A 442 3.73 -7.05 -4.07
CA TYR A 442 2.61 -7.86 -3.60
C TYR A 442 2.86 -8.39 -2.18
N SER A 443 4.13 -8.65 -1.83
CA SER A 443 4.45 -9.15 -0.50
C SER A 443 4.10 -8.18 0.62
N SER A 444 4.25 -6.87 0.38
CA SER A 444 3.83 -5.83 1.32
C SER A 444 2.32 -5.77 1.60
N ARG A 445 1.52 -6.62 0.95
CA ARG A 445 0.08 -6.80 1.18
C ARG A 445 -0.23 -8.06 1.97
N LEU A 446 0.70 -9.02 1.99
CA LEU A 446 0.56 -10.31 2.64
C LEU A 446 1.37 -10.39 3.94
N VAL A 447 2.48 -9.66 3.99
CA VAL A 447 3.43 -9.61 5.10
C VAL A 447 3.72 -8.14 5.41
N HIS A 448 3.58 -7.78 6.68
CA HIS A 448 3.77 -6.43 7.17
C HIS A 448 5.08 -6.28 7.94
N ARG A 449 5.62 -5.06 7.92
CA ARG A 449 6.77 -4.66 8.74
C ARG A 449 6.28 -4.02 10.03
N TRP A 450 6.64 -4.63 11.15
CA TRP A 450 6.37 -4.12 12.49
C TRP A 450 7.65 -3.57 13.08
N ALA A 451 7.66 -2.27 13.30
CA ALA A 451 8.80 -1.56 13.86
C ALA A 451 9.02 -1.94 15.33
N ASP A 452 10.27 -1.97 15.75
CA ASP A 452 10.61 -2.02 17.17
C ASP A 452 10.39 -0.65 17.85
N SER A 453 10.63 -0.57 19.16
CA SER A 453 10.48 0.67 19.94
C SER A 453 11.46 1.77 19.57
N SER A 454 12.50 1.47 18.78
CA SER A 454 13.44 2.47 18.25
C SER A 454 13.02 2.98 16.87
N TYR A 455 12.07 2.31 16.22
CA TYR A 455 11.68 2.47 14.82
C TYR A 455 12.79 2.13 13.80
N ILE A 456 14.02 1.82 14.24
CA ILE A 456 15.14 1.54 13.34
C ILE A 456 15.04 0.11 12.84
N GLY A 457 14.89 -0.85 13.76
CA GLY A 457 14.64 -2.24 13.42
C GLY A 457 13.17 -2.50 13.12
N PHE A 458 12.92 -3.64 12.47
CA PHE A 458 11.59 -4.17 12.27
C PHE A 458 11.64 -5.68 12.21
N HIS A 459 10.51 -6.33 12.47
CA HIS A 459 10.28 -7.73 12.15
C HIS A 459 9.16 -7.85 11.13
N LEU A 460 9.14 -8.98 10.43
CA LEU A 460 8.06 -9.32 9.51
C LEU A 460 6.99 -10.11 10.27
N GLN A 461 5.74 -9.93 9.89
CA GLN A 461 4.62 -10.73 10.36
C GLN A 461 3.61 -10.87 9.22
N TRP A 462 2.87 -11.98 9.20
CA TRP A 462 1.67 -12.07 8.36
C TRP A 462 0.78 -10.84 8.57
N ALA A 463 0.26 -10.28 7.48
CA ALA A 463 -0.62 -9.14 7.54
C ALA A 463 -1.85 -9.46 8.38
N SER A 464 -2.40 -10.67 8.25
CA SER A 464 -3.45 -11.17 9.11
C SER A 464 -3.44 -12.69 9.17
N ARG A 465 -4.15 -13.25 10.15
CA ARG A 465 -4.42 -14.69 10.20
C ARG A 465 -5.21 -15.17 8.99
N TYR A 466 -6.17 -14.37 8.54
CA TYR A 466 -6.93 -14.65 7.33
C TYR A 466 -6.00 -14.90 6.14
N ILE A 467 -5.00 -14.04 5.94
CA ILE A 467 -4.03 -14.18 4.84
C ILE A 467 -3.21 -15.47 4.98
N GLN A 468 -2.73 -15.78 6.18
CA GLN A 468 -2.01 -17.02 6.44
C GLN A 468 -2.87 -18.26 6.15
N ASP A 469 -4.14 -18.26 6.56
CA ASP A 469 -5.08 -19.35 6.30
C ASP A 469 -5.40 -19.49 4.80
N GLU A 470 -5.55 -18.39 4.07
CA GLU A 470 -5.77 -18.42 2.61
C GLU A 470 -4.54 -18.97 1.86
N ILE A 471 -3.33 -18.57 2.27
CA ILE A 471 -2.10 -19.15 1.73
C ILE A 471 -2.04 -20.65 2.04
N GLU A 472 -2.38 -21.05 3.26
CA GLU A 472 -2.37 -22.47 3.65
C GLU A 472 -3.30 -23.31 2.77
N LYS A 473 -4.50 -22.79 2.46
CA LYS A 473 -5.47 -23.45 1.58
C LYS A 473 -5.00 -23.57 0.13
N ASN A 474 -4.24 -22.60 -0.35
CA ASN A 474 -3.76 -22.56 -1.74
C ASN A 474 -2.55 -23.46 -1.97
N LEU A 475 -1.75 -23.75 -0.93
CA LEU A 475 -0.56 -24.60 -1.04
C LEU A 475 -0.93 -26.10 -1.11
N ASP A 476 -0.46 -26.78 -2.15
CA ASP A 476 -0.64 -28.23 -2.30
C ASP A 476 0.20 -29.07 -1.31
N LYS A 477 -0.13 -30.37 -1.18
CA LYS A 477 0.59 -31.30 -0.28
C LYS A 477 2.09 -31.42 -0.60
N GLN A 478 2.49 -31.28 -1.86
CA GLN A 478 3.88 -31.39 -2.28
C GLN A 478 4.69 -30.17 -1.82
N SER A 479 4.06 -29.01 -1.80
CA SER A 479 4.61 -27.73 -1.34
C SER A 479 4.97 -27.78 0.14
N TRP A 480 4.16 -28.44 0.98
CA TRP A 480 4.45 -28.61 2.42
C TRP A 480 5.68 -29.47 2.70
N LYS A 481 5.92 -30.53 1.91
CA LYS A 481 7.12 -31.34 2.05
C LYS A 481 8.38 -30.56 1.63
N SER A 482 8.28 -29.84 0.51
CA SER A 482 9.33 -28.95 0.00
C SER A 482 9.66 -27.82 0.99
N LEU A 483 8.63 -27.28 1.66
CA LEU A 483 8.75 -26.21 2.64
C LEU A 483 9.70 -26.58 3.79
N LEU A 484 9.55 -27.77 4.39
CA LEU A 484 10.42 -28.19 5.50
C LEU A 484 11.88 -28.32 5.07
N GLU A 485 12.14 -28.99 3.93
CA GLU A 485 13.50 -29.17 3.38
C GLU A 485 14.16 -27.81 3.08
N LYS A 486 13.38 -26.84 2.59
CA LYS A 486 13.86 -25.50 2.26
C LYS A 486 14.01 -24.59 3.47
N ILE A 487 13.15 -24.68 4.48
CA ILE A 487 13.31 -23.98 5.78
C ILE A 487 14.66 -24.37 6.42
N GLN A 488 15.09 -25.64 6.27
CA GLN A 488 16.37 -26.11 6.79
C GLN A 488 17.59 -25.53 6.04
N THR A 489 17.45 -25.19 4.77
CA THR A 489 18.54 -24.65 3.95
C THR A 489 18.56 -23.12 3.89
N MET A 490 17.48 -22.45 4.29
CA MET A 490 17.30 -21.00 4.23
C MET A 490 18.00 -20.25 5.38
N LYS A 491 19.34 -20.24 5.36
CA LYS A 491 20.14 -19.56 6.38
C LYS A 491 20.18 -18.04 6.21
N GLU A 492 19.96 -17.55 4.99
CA GLU A 492 20.11 -16.12 4.63
C GLU A 492 18.91 -15.24 5.06
N TYR A 493 17.78 -15.85 5.42
CA TYR A 493 16.53 -15.12 5.73
C TYR A 493 15.93 -15.58 7.06
N PRO A 494 16.55 -15.28 8.21
CA PRO A 494 16.13 -15.81 9.52
C PRO A 494 14.70 -15.40 9.92
N ALA A 495 14.28 -14.17 9.61
CA ALA A 495 12.92 -13.71 9.90
C ALA A 495 11.86 -14.44 9.05
N ALA A 496 12.15 -14.68 7.76
CA ALA A 496 11.30 -15.46 6.87
C ALA A 496 11.18 -16.91 7.34
N ARG A 497 12.31 -17.49 7.76
CA ARG A 497 12.42 -18.86 8.26
C ARG A 497 11.53 -19.08 9.47
N GLY A 498 11.51 -18.14 10.43
CA GLY A 498 10.65 -18.22 11.61
C GLY A 498 9.16 -18.27 11.26
N LEU A 499 8.68 -17.30 10.47
CA LEU A 499 7.26 -17.22 10.07
C LEU A 499 6.80 -18.43 9.25
N MET A 500 7.65 -18.92 8.35
CA MET A 500 7.34 -20.09 7.55
C MET A 500 7.34 -21.37 8.38
N PHE A 501 8.24 -21.47 9.36
CA PHE A 501 8.26 -22.60 10.28
C PHE A 501 7.03 -22.62 11.18
N GLU A 502 6.61 -21.47 11.71
CA GLU A 502 5.36 -21.35 12.47
C GLU A 502 4.15 -21.80 11.64
N MET A 503 4.05 -21.31 10.40
CA MET A 503 3.00 -21.74 9.46
C MET A 503 3.03 -23.25 9.20
N PHE A 504 4.21 -23.83 9.01
CA PHE A 504 4.39 -25.27 8.81
C PHE A 504 3.94 -26.09 10.03
N VAL A 505 4.31 -25.67 11.24
CA VAL A 505 3.91 -26.35 12.48
C VAL A 505 2.38 -26.30 12.67
N ILE A 506 1.76 -25.15 12.41
CA ILE A 506 0.30 -25.01 12.48
C ILE A 506 -0.39 -25.92 11.45
N HIS A 507 0.12 -25.96 10.22
CA HIS A 507 -0.38 -26.87 9.20
C HIS A 507 -0.28 -28.34 9.63
N LEU A 508 0.86 -28.76 10.20
CA LEU A 508 1.05 -30.11 10.72
C LEU A 508 0.04 -30.45 11.81
N PHE A 509 -0.18 -29.55 12.77
CA PHE A 509 -1.17 -29.78 13.83
C PHE A 509 -2.60 -29.93 13.29
N ARG A 510 -2.93 -29.28 12.15
CA ARG A 510 -4.24 -29.35 11.51
C ARG A 510 -4.41 -30.58 10.60
N SER A 511 -3.35 -31.00 9.91
CA SER A 511 -3.41 -32.00 8.85
C SER A 511 -3.02 -33.41 9.30
N CYS A 512 -2.22 -33.55 10.37
CA CYS A 512 -1.77 -34.84 10.89
C CYS A 512 -2.55 -35.24 12.15
N ASN A 513 -3.08 -36.47 12.18
CA ASN A 513 -3.64 -37.11 13.39
C ASN A 513 -2.53 -37.82 14.21
N GLU A 514 -1.29 -37.38 14.09
CA GLU A 514 -0.13 -38.04 14.69
C GLU A 514 0.08 -37.62 16.15
N GLN A 515 0.81 -38.45 16.90
CA GLN A 515 1.26 -38.10 18.25
C GLN A 515 2.56 -37.32 18.18
N PHE A 516 2.55 -36.12 18.76
CA PHE A 516 3.72 -35.26 18.85
C PHE A 516 4.43 -35.50 20.19
N GLN A 517 5.76 -35.44 20.17
CA GLN A 517 6.57 -35.46 21.38
C GLN A 517 6.81 -34.04 21.88
N MET A 518 6.55 -33.82 23.16
CA MET A 518 6.83 -32.57 23.86
C MET A 518 7.98 -32.76 24.83
N ARG A 519 8.67 -31.66 25.10
CA ARG A 519 9.63 -31.55 26.19
C ARG A 519 9.15 -30.45 27.13
N GLU A 520 9.00 -30.79 28.39
CA GLU A 520 8.71 -29.81 29.45
C GLU A 520 9.95 -28.91 29.65
N LEU A 521 9.77 -27.59 29.61
CA LEU A 521 10.85 -26.68 30.00
C LEU A 521 10.73 -26.46 31.52
N LEU A 522 11.87 -26.56 32.21
CA LEU A 522 11.93 -26.46 33.66
C LEU A 522 12.32 -25.02 34.03
N GLU A 523 11.56 -24.37 34.92
CA GLU A 523 11.86 -23.02 35.41
C GLU A 523 13.20 -22.93 36.16
N ASP A 524 13.70 -24.06 36.69
CA ASP A 524 15.00 -24.13 37.36
C ASP A 524 15.62 -25.54 37.22
N PRO A 525 16.59 -25.75 36.31
CA PRO A 525 17.17 -27.07 36.10
C PRO A 525 18.10 -27.39 37.27
N LYS A 526 17.68 -28.26 38.19
CA LYS A 526 18.67 -29.02 38.96
C LYS A 526 19.54 -29.76 37.92
N PRO A 527 20.88 -29.74 38.02
CA PRO A 527 21.77 -30.32 37.00
C PRO A 527 21.57 -31.83 36.76
N THR A 528 20.75 -32.48 37.58
CA THR A 528 20.41 -33.91 37.53
C THR A 528 19.01 -34.22 37.00
N SER A 529 18.15 -33.23 36.72
CA SER A 529 16.78 -33.49 36.20
C SER A 529 16.76 -33.50 34.68
N THR A 530 16.54 -34.66 34.08
CA THR A 530 16.22 -34.78 32.65
C THR A 530 14.80 -34.24 32.41
N PRO A 531 14.61 -33.37 31.39
CA PRO A 531 13.27 -32.91 31.01
C PRO A 531 12.34 -34.09 30.70
N GLY A 532 11.14 -34.08 31.28
CA GLY A 532 10.13 -35.09 30.97
C GLY A 532 9.66 -34.96 29.52
N HIS A 533 9.53 -36.10 28.84
CA HIS A 533 8.89 -36.17 27.52
C HIS A 533 7.44 -36.62 27.66
N LYS A 534 6.51 -35.82 27.14
CA LYS A 534 5.07 -36.14 27.11
C LYS A 534 4.63 -36.29 25.66
N LYS A 535 3.73 -37.23 25.38
CA LYS A 535 3.10 -37.37 24.06
C LYS A 535 1.73 -36.69 24.10
N PHE A 536 1.37 -36.00 23.03
CA PHE A 536 0.04 -35.42 22.87
C PHE A 536 -0.47 -35.59 21.44
N SER A 537 -1.78 -35.48 21.27
CA SER A 537 -2.46 -35.53 19.98
C SER A 537 -3.51 -34.43 19.93
N LEU A 538 -3.54 -33.66 18.86
CA LEU A 538 -4.59 -32.69 18.58
C LEU A 538 -5.53 -33.29 17.53
N ASN A 539 -6.84 -33.12 17.71
CA ASN A 539 -7.82 -33.62 16.74
C ASN A 539 -8.37 -32.44 15.93
N LYS A 540 -7.71 -32.13 14.80
CA LYS A 540 -8.07 -31.02 13.90
C LYS A 540 -8.37 -29.72 14.67
N PRO A 541 -7.37 -29.19 15.39
CA PRO A 541 -7.57 -28.06 16.27
C PRO A 541 -7.97 -26.82 15.48
N VAL A 542 -8.80 -25.98 16.11
CA VAL A 542 -9.16 -24.67 15.56
C VAL A 542 -8.17 -23.64 16.09
N THR A 543 -7.71 -22.74 15.23
CA THR A 543 -6.84 -21.66 15.66
C THR A 543 -7.69 -20.50 16.19
N ALA A 544 -7.33 -19.97 17.35
CA ALA A 544 -7.93 -18.80 17.94
C ALA A 544 -6.84 -17.79 18.27
N ASN A 545 -7.17 -16.51 18.19
CA ASN A 545 -6.25 -15.48 18.65
C ASN A 545 -6.55 -15.11 20.10
N ILE A 546 -5.51 -14.73 20.83
CA ILE A 546 -5.59 -14.19 22.18
C ILE A 546 -4.82 -12.88 22.25
N ARG A 547 -5.40 -11.86 22.90
CA ARG A 547 -4.74 -10.57 23.13
C ARG A 547 -4.26 -10.41 24.56
N THR A 548 -4.91 -11.11 25.47
CA THR A 548 -4.66 -11.06 26.90
C THR A 548 -4.50 -12.45 27.47
N ALA A 549 -3.72 -12.59 28.55
CA ALA A 549 -3.58 -13.87 29.24
C ALA A 549 -4.93 -14.38 29.79
N ALA A 550 -5.85 -13.47 30.13
CA ALA A 550 -7.20 -13.79 30.59
C ALA A 550 -8.03 -14.50 29.51
N GLU A 551 -7.84 -14.15 28.23
CA GLU A 551 -8.54 -14.82 27.13
C GLU A 551 -8.13 -16.28 27.01
N LEU A 552 -6.88 -16.64 27.33
CA LEU A 552 -6.40 -18.03 27.26
C LEU A 552 -7.18 -18.95 28.20
N ALA A 553 -7.56 -18.46 29.39
CA ALA A 553 -8.33 -19.22 30.38
C ALA A 553 -9.78 -19.53 29.94
N SER A 554 -10.24 -18.93 28.84
CA SER A 554 -11.61 -19.13 28.30
C SER A 554 -11.66 -20.05 27.07
N LYS A 555 -10.51 -20.55 26.60
CA LYS A 555 -10.39 -21.29 25.32
C LYS A 555 -10.33 -22.80 25.53
N ASN A 556 -11.03 -23.57 24.71
CA ASN A 556 -11.10 -25.04 24.82
C ASN A 556 -9.73 -25.73 24.58
N ASP A 557 -9.61 -26.95 25.11
CA ASP A 557 -8.40 -27.80 25.03
C ASP A 557 -7.99 -28.21 23.60
N ASN A 558 -8.89 -28.09 22.63
CA ASN A 558 -8.64 -28.43 21.23
C ASN A 558 -8.30 -27.21 20.37
N ASN A 559 -7.88 -26.09 20.98
CA ASN A 559 -7.53 -24.86 20.27
C ASN A 559 -6.01 -24.63 20.22
N ILE A 560 -5.52 -24.18 19.07
CA ILE A 560 -4.21 -23.52 18.95
C ILE A 560 -4.43 -22.03 19.18
N ASN A 561 -3.99 -21.50 20.31
CA ASN A 561 -4.17 -20.10 20.66
C ASN A 561 -2.91 -19.31 20.30
N LEU A 562 -3.01 -18.39 19.35
CA LEU A 562 -1.90 -17.55 18.90
C LEU A 562 -1.98 -16.17 19.57
N PRO A 563 -0.90 -15.67 20.15
CA PRO A 563 -0.86 -14.33 20.72
C PRO A 563 -0.84 -13.25 19.63
N ASP A 564 -1.78 -12.31 19.69
CA ASP A 564 -1.87 -11.13 18.82
C ASP A 564 -1.01 -9.95 19.33
N THR A 565 -0.40 -10.08 20.51
CA THR A 565 0.36 -9.02 21.17
C THR A 565 1.72 -9.53 21.67
N THR A 566 2.71 -8.64 21.70
CA THR A 566 4.10 -8.95 22.10
C THR A 566 4.26 -9.25 23.59
N ASN A 567 3.19 -9.10 24.39
CA ASN A 567 3.19 -9.36 25.83
C ASN A 567 3.42 -10.84 26.18
N PHE A 568 3.38 -11.73 25.18
CA PHE A 568 3.68 -13.16 25.29
C PHE A 568 5.08 -13.50 24.78
N GLY A 569 6.09 -12.67 25.09
CA GLY A 569 7.44 -12.71 24.49
C GLY A 569 8.26 -14.00 24.64
N ALA A 570 7.69 -15.06 25.24
CA ALA A 570 8.29 -16.38 25.38
C ALA A 570 7.53 -17.50 24.62
N ALA A 571 6.40 -17.23 23.96
CA ALA A 571 5.62 -18.29 23.32
C ALA A 571 5.09 -17.89 21.93
N ASP A 572 5.43 -18.67 20.92
CA ASP A 572 4.93 -18.50 19.54
C ASP A 572 3.47 -19.01 19.40
N LEU A 573 3.05 -19.99 20.21
CA LEU A 573 1.69 -20.52 20.26
C LEU A 573 1.37 -21.18 21.61
N PHE A 574 0.09 -21.24 21.96
CA PHE A 574 -0.43 -21.96 23.14
C PHE A 574 -1.39 -23.07 22.72
N LEU A 575 -1.44 -24.16 23.50
CA LEU A 575 -2.36 -25.29 23.29
C LEU A 575 -3.28 -25.44 24.52
N GLY A 576 -4.60 -25.31 24.33
CA GLY A 576 -5.63 -25.62 25.32
C GLY A 576 -5.70 -24.74 26.60
N MET A 577 -6.56 -25.13 27.58
CA MET A 577 -6.56 -24.54 28.92
C MET A 577 -5.50 -25.22 29.78
N LEU A 578 -4.76 -24.40 30.53
CA LEU A 578 -3.91 -24.84 31.64
C LEU A 578 -2.71 -25.70 31.20
N THR A 579 -1.65 -25.02 30.84
CA THR A 579 -0.58 -24.78 31.81
C THR A 579 0.41 -23.79 31.22
N VAL A 580 0.80 -22.81 32.03
CA VAL A 580 1.98 -21.96 31.82
C VAL A 580 3.24 -22.83 32.03
N TYR A 581 3.27 -24.04 31.48
CA TYR A 581 4.48 -24.82 31.29
C TYR A 581 4.99 -24.47 29.91
N ASP A 582 5.49 -23.24 29.78
CA ASP A 582 6.70 -22.98 29.03
C ASP A 582 6.74 -23.73 27.68
N TRP A 583 5.75 -23.44 26.84
CA TRP A 583 5.62 -24.03 25.51
C TRP A 583 6.39 -23.15 24.52
N MET A 584 7.72 -23.16 24.62
CA MET A 584 8.55 -22.64 23.53
C MET A 584 8.67 -23.71 22.45
N VAL A 585 7.89 -23.58 21.37
CA VAL A 585 8.54 -23.73 20.07
C VAL A 585 9.39 -22.48 19.95
N ARG A 586 10.61 -22.48 20.50
CA ARG A 586 11.54 -21.41 20.17
C ARG A 586 11.92 -21.64 18.72
N THR A 587 11.58 -20.70 17.86
CA THR A 587 12.36 -20.44 16.65
C THR A 587 13.76 -19.98 17.06
N ALA A 588 14.54 -20.87 17.67
CA ALA A 588 15.97 -20.70 17.81
C ALA A 588 16.54 -20.83 16.39
N VAL A 589 16.90 -19.69 15.82
CA VAL A 589 17.67 -19.55 14.58
C VAL A 589 18.93 -20.40 14.65
#